data_AF-A0A3B9X0I4-F1
#
_entry.id   AF-A0A3B9X0I4-F1
#
_cell.length_a   1.000
_cell.length_b   1.000
_cell.length_c   1.000
_cell.angle_alpha   90.00
_cell.angle_beta   90.00
_cell.angle_gamma   90.00
#
_symmetry.space_group_name_H-M   'P 1'
#
loop_
_entity.id
_entity.type
_entity.pdbx_description
1 polymer ?
#
loop_
_entity_poly.entity_id
_entity_poly.type
_entity_poly.pdbx_seq_one_letter_code
_entity_poly.pdbx_strand_id
1 'polypeptide(L)' 'MLIFTKEEQKKEDQWSADKMYHAARWVWKKRFETMPSNRVVKITWADWFKKMFKRDLFDYANEMAKRKKGQGNGKI' A
#
# COMPACT_ATOMS: atom_id res chain seq x y z
N MET A 1 -4.66 5.96 -27.36
CA MET A 1 -3.81 5.07 -26.56
C MET A 1 -2.64 5.92 -26.09
N LEU A 2 -2.58 6.29 -24.80
CA LEU A 2 -1.48 7.11 -24.28
C LEU A 2 -0.25 6.20 -24.16
N ILE A 3 0.69 6.32 -25.10
CA ILE A 3 1.96 5.61 -25.07
C ILE A 3 2.90 6.48 -24.23
N PHE A 4 2.97 6.21 -22.93
CA PHE A 4 3.95 6.86 -22.07
C PHE A 4 5.36 6.50 -22.54
N THR A 5 6.25 7.49 -22.51
CA THR A 5 7.68 7.22 -22.62
C THR A 5 8.14 6.37 -21.43
N LYS A 6 9.26 5.65 -21.57
CA LYS A 6 9.81 4.83 -20.47
C LYS A 6 10.04 5.63 -19.18
N GLU A 7 10.34 6.92 -19.30
CA GLU A 7 10.56 7.80 -18.15
C GLU A 7 9.26 8.22 -17.47
N GLU A 8 8.23 8.52 -18.25
CA GLU A 8 6.90 8.84 -17.72
C GLU A 8 6.26 7.63 -17.03
N GLN A 9 6.41 6.44 -17.61
CA GLN A 9 5.93 5.21 -16.98
C GLN A 9 6.61 4.96 -15.63
N LYS A 10 7.93 5.16 -15.52
CA LYS A 10 8.65 5.04 -14.24
C LYS A 10 8.16 6.04 -13.20
N LYS A 11 7.88 7.28 -13.61
CA LYS A 11 7.34 8.30 -12.70
C LYS A 11 5.94 7.93 -12.21
N GLU A 12 5.09 7.40 -13.10
CA GLU A 12 3.75 6.95 -12.71
C GLU A 12 3.80 5.73 -11.79
N ASP A 13 4.71 4.78 -12.07
CA ASP A 13 4.93 3.62 -11.21
C ASP A 13 5.42 4.05 -9.82
N GLN A 14 6.35 5.00 -9.76
CA GLN A 14 6.87 5.56 -8.51
C GLN A 14 5.77 6.30 -7.74
N TRP A 15 4.96 7.11 -8.41
CA TRP A 15 3.81 7.75 -7.79
C TRP A 15 2.81 6.71 -7.27
N SER A 16 2.51 5.67 -8.03
CA SER A 16 1.61 4.61 -7.59
C SER A 16 2.13 3.91 -6.32
N ALA A 17 3.44 3.69 -6.24
CA ALA A 17 4.10 3.10 -5.07
C ALA A 17 4.02 4.03 -3.85
N ASP A 18 4.22 5.34 -4.04
CA ASP A 18 4.14 6.33 -2.97
C ASP A 18 2.72 6.45 -2.43
N LYS A 19 1.71 6.50 -3.31
CA LYS A 19 0.28 6.47 -2.94
C LYS A 19 -0.02 5.23 -2.08
N MET A 20 0.43 4.05 -2.51
CA MET A 20 0.24 2.82 -1.77
C MET A 20 0.94 2.85 -0.40
N TYR A 21 2.17 3.34 -0.34
CA TYR A 21 2.95 3.47 0.90
C TYR A 21 2.24 4.37 1.92
N HIS A 22 1.81 5.56 1.50
CA HIS A 22 1.11 6.50 2.37
C HIS A 22 -0.25 5.96 2.83
N ALA A 23 -1.01 5.36 1.91
CA ALA A 23 -2.28 4.71 2.23
C ALA A 23 -2.09 3.58 3.26
N ALA A 24 -1.10 2.71 3.05
CA ALA A 24 -0.80 1.61 3.96
C ALA A 24 -0.49 2.11 5.38
N ARG A 25 0.33 3.16 5.52
CA ARG A 25 0.67 3.72 6.84
C ARG A 25 -0.53 4.28 7.57
N TRP A 26 -1.41 4.98 6.86
CA TRP A 26 -2.61 5.55 7.45
C TRP A 26 -3.61 4.46 7.85
N VAL A 27 -3.88 3.52 6.93
CA VAL A 27 -4.78 2.38 7.14
C VAL A 27 -4.29 1.46 8.24
N TRP A 28 -2.97 1.26 8.38
CA TRP A 28 -2.40 0.35 9.38
C TRP A 28 -2.91 0.62 10.79
N LYS A 29 -3.07 1.90 11.15
CA LYS A 29 -3.58 2.32 12.46
C LYS A 29 -5.03 1.89 12.71
N LYS A 30 -5.82 1.80 11.63
CA LYS A 30 -7.27 1.53 11.63
C LYS A 30 -7.61 0.18 11.01
N ARG A 31 -6.64 -0.71 10.83
CA ARG A 31 -6.77 -1.92 10.00
C ARG A 31 -7.90 -2.86 10.40
N PHE A 32 -8.26 -2.89 11.69
CA PHE A 32 -9.37 -3.68 12.22
C PHE A 32 -10.67 -2.89 12.37
N GLU A 33 -10.63 -1.57 12.17
CA GLU A 33 -11.83 -0.73 12.19
C GLU A 33 -12.63 -0.95 10.91
N THR A 34 -13.95 -0.93 11.07
CA THR A 34 -14.88 -0.95 9.95
C THR A 34 -14.82 0.40 9.23
N MET A 35 -14.69 0.36 7.91
CA MET A 35 -14.71 1.57 7.09
C MET A 35 -16.12 2.19 7.13
N PRO A 36 -16.26 3.49 7.47
CA PRO A 36 -17.54 4.16 7.44
C PRO A 36 -18.06 4.16 6.00
N SER A 37 -19.14 3.43 5.76
CA SER A 37 -19.69 3.23 4.43
C SER A 37 -21.18 2.99 4.53
N ASN A 38 -21.94 3.56 3.59
CA ASN A 38 -23.38 3.28 3.47
C ASN A 38 -23.67 1.94 2.75
N ARG A 39 -22.65 1.08 2.59
CA ARG A 39 -22.81 -0.26 2.01
C ARG A 39 -23.50 -1.19 3.00
N VAL A 40 -24.30 -2.10 2.44
CA VAL A 40 -24.94 -3.22 3.15
C VAL A 40 -23.88 -4.11 3.79
N VAL A 41 -22.86 -4.50 3.02
CA VAL A 41 -21.70 -5.23 3.53
C VAL A 41 -20.64 -4.24 4.00
N LYS A 42 -20.41 -4.24 5.30
CA LYS A 42 -19.33 -3.49 5.96
C LYS A 42 -18.00 -4.19 5.68
N ILE A 43 -16.97 -3.41 5.35
CA ILE A 43 -15.60 -3.90 5.12
C ILE A 43 -14.65 -3.19 6.06
N THR A 44 -13.55 -3.85 6.42
CA THR A 44 -12.49 -3.21 7.22
C THR A 44 -11.62 -2.30 6.35
N TRP A 45 -10.82 -1.43 6.97
CA TRP A 45 -9.81 -0.68 6.23
C TRP A 45 -8.73 -1.58 5.59
N ALA A 46 -8.44 -2.75 6.18
CA ALA A 46 -7.56 -3.74 5.56
C ALA A 46 -8.17 -4.31 4.26
N ASP A 47 -9.48 -4.61 4.26
CA ASP A 47 -10.19 -5.06 3.07
C ASP A 47 -10.25 -3.97 1.99
N TRP A 48 -10.44 -2.71 2.40
CA TRP A 48 -10.38 -1.57 1.49
C TRP A 48 -9.02 -1.49 0.80
N PHE A 49 -7.93 -1.60 1.56
CA PHE A 49 -6.56 -1.59 1.02
C PHE A 49 -6.36 -2.71 -0.01
N LYS A 50 -6.79 -3.93 0.33
CA LYS A 50 -6.75 -5.08 -0.58
C LYS A 50 -7.54 -4.87 -1.86
N LYS A 51 -8.71 -4.24 -1.78
CA LYS A 51 -9.52 -3.93 -2.98
C LYS A 51 -8.89 -2.84 -3.85
N MET A 52 -8.32 -1.81 -3.23
CA MET A 52 -7.75 -0.64 -3.90
C MET A 52 -6.43 -0.95 -4.60
N PHE A 53 -5.50 -1.62 -3.90
CA PHE A 53 -4.14 -1.87 -4.41
C PHE A 53 -3.92 -3.31 -4.87
N LYS A 54 -4.97 -4.15 -4.83
CA LYS A 54 -4.91 -5.59 -5.17
C LYS A 54 -3.82 -6.35 -4.39
N ARG A 55 -3.54 -5.89 -3.17
CA ARG A 55 -2.47 -6.41 -2.32
C ARG A 55 -2.90 -6.50 -0.86
N ASP A 56 -2.51 -7.57 -0.19
CA ASP A 56 -2.81 -7.72 1.23
C ASP A 56 -2.01 -6.73 2.08
N LEU A 57 -2.68 -6.08 3.05
CA LEU A 57 -2.08 -5.06 3.90
C LEU A 57 -1.01 -5.67 4.82
N PHE A 58 -1.24 -6.86 5.35
CA PHE A 58 -0.34 -7.50 6.30
C PHE A 58 0.92 -7.98 5.59
N ASP A 59 0.78 -8.58 4.40
CA ASP A 59 1.92 -8.98 3.58
C ASP A 59 2.77 -7.77 3.19
N TYR A 60 2.13 -6.68 2.75
CA TYR A 60 2.83 -5.45 2.42
C TYR A 60 3.59 -4.87 3.63
N ALA A 61 2.97 -4.83 4.80
CA ALA A 61 3.62 -4.36 6.02
C ALA A 61 4.81 -5.24 6.42
N ASN A 62 4.67 -6.57 6.30
CA ASN A 62 5.75 -7.53 6.58
C ASN A 62 6.93 -7.34 5.63
N GLU A 63 6.69 -7.13 4.34
CA GLU A 63 7.75 -6.85 3.37
C GLU A 63 8.47 -5.53 3.68
N MET A 64 7.73 -4.47 4.01
CA MET A 64 8.32 -3.19 4.37
C MET A 64 9.15 -3.28 5.65
N ALA A 65 8.70 -4.08 6.63
CA ALA A 65 9.46 -4.39 7.83
C ALA A 65 10.76 -5.16 7.51
N LYS A 66 10.69 -6.16 6.63
CA LYS A 66 11.87 -6.91 6.15
C LYS A 66 12.86 -5.99 5.40
N ARG A 67 12.37 -5.10 4.54
CA ARG A 67 13.20 -4.11 3.83
C ARG A 67 13.92 -3.20 4.82
N LYS A 68 13.23 -2.70 5.84
CA LYS A 68 13.83 -1.87 6.90
C LYS A 68 14.90 -2.65 7.68
N LYS A 69 14.63 -3.92 8.02
CA LYS A 69 15.59 -4.78 8.74
C LYS A 69 16.82 -5.10 7.88
N GLY A 70 16.63 -5.40 6.59
CA GLY A 70 17.72 -5.65 5.65
C GLY A 70 18.60 -4.42 5.41
N GLN A 71 18.02 -3.22 5.40
CA GLN A 71 18.77 -1.96 5.35
C GLN A 71 19.53 -1.65 6.65
N GLY A 72 19.09 -2.21 7.79
CA GLY A 72 19.77 -2.08 9.08
C GLY A 72 20.98 -3.00 9.25
N ASN A 73 21.04 -4.12 8.52
CA ASN A 73 22.17 -5.07 8.54
C ASN A 73 23.33 -4.67 7.60
N GLY A 74 23.24 -3.55 6.89
CA GLY A 74 24.33 -2.97 6.09
C GLY A 74 25.23 -2.00 6.87
N LYS A 75 25.11 -1.95 8.20
CA LYS A 75 26.08 -1.31 9.09
C LYS A 75 26.65 -2.35 10.05
N ILE A 76 27.77 -2.95 9.65
CA ILE A 76 29.10 -2.96 10.29
C ILE A 76 30.04 -3.65 9.29
#